data_AF-A0A015MPJ1-F1
#
_entry.id   AF-A0A015MPJ1-F1
#
_cell.length_a   1.000
_cell.length_b   1.000
_cell.length_c   1.000
_cell.angle_alpha   90.00
_cell.angle_beta   90.00
_cell.angle_gamma   90.00
#
_symmetry.space_group_name_H-M   'P 1'
#
loop_
_entity.id
_entity.type
_entity.pdbx_description
1 polymer ?
#
loop_
_entity_poly.entity_id
_entity_poly.type
_entity_poly.pdbx_seq_one_letter_code
_entity_poly.pdbx_strand_id
1 'polypeptide(L)'
;MAEFINQHHSVSKLAELVPGLNTNRVELLGKNSTIEYILHKYSDSDIFILLDNDKYIVDINTSPVHSAFQELYRTDEGSRKFFIANLKICTQIKCSSYPMIRHYINGRLDGDNYYEDNKILFTSNLIKFDPLPSIKPKNNPSEKTKLVICCPHQDCSTIDCNWKCYRCKKDVDYGYNKHLYCECGESNITHSKFKCNSPHHTKGYISFELNRLNDLLPSRNIMTLLFKPFAEIERLIQNIIILIREKQEINNSSGTIEELKGKLYIPQLYIESRKLDYPRTNISCIELLQVTDSIDVVDKLLRKIFEVENAKFAAVVGIDICKLYELRIVNAMIF
;
A
#
# COMPACT_ATOMS: atom_id res chain seq x y z
N MET A 1 26.08 -5.37 -44.15
CA MET A 1 26.97 -6.20 -43.30
C MET A 1 26.48 -6.25 -41.85
N ALA A 2 26.20 -5.11 -41.20
CA ALA A 2 25.62 -5.08 -39.85
C ALA A 2 24.28 -5.80 -39.69
N GLU A 3 23.38 -5.74 -40.68
CA GLU A 3 22.09 -6.47 -40.63
C GLU A 3 22.22 -7.99 -40.70
N PHE A 4 23.21 -8.49 -41.43
CA PHE A 4 23.46 -9.93 -41.61
C PHE A 4 24.05 -10.56 -40.34
N ILE A 5 25.00 -9.87 -39.70
CA ILE A 5 25.58 -10.26 -38.41
C ILE A 5 24.50 -10.26 -37.32
N ASN A 6 23.64 -9.24 -37.33
CA ASN A 6 22.52 -9.13 -36.40
C ASN A 6 21.45 -10.21 -36.60
N GLN A 7 21.20 -10.68 -37.83
CA GLN A 7 20.30 -11.82 -38.06
C GLN A 7 20.88 -13.13 -37.53
N HIS A 8 22.16 -13.42 -37.81
CA HIS A 8 22.79 -14.67 -37.38
C HIS A 8 22.92 -14.79 -35.86
N HIS A 9 23.34 -13.71 -35.18
CA HIS A 9 23.43 -13.69 -33.71
C HIS A 9 22.09 -13.97 -33.03
N SER A 10 21.00 -13.59 -33.69
CA SER A 10 19.66 -13.66 -33.11
C SER A 10 18.91 -14.96 -33.37
N VAL A 11 19.16 -15.58 -34.52
CA VAL A 11 18.77 -16.98 -34.75
C VAL A 11 19.45 -17.88 -33.74
N SER A 12 20.73 -17.61 -33.40
CA SER A 12 21.48 -18.35 -32.38
C SER A 12 20.85 -18.24 -30.98
N LYS A 13 20.53 -17.02 -30.52
CA LYS A 13 19.89 -16.81 -29.19
C LYS A 13 18.51 -17.46 -29.08
N LEU A 14 17.69 -17.37 -30.12
CA LEU A 14 16.38 -18.05 -30.15
C LEU A 14 16.54 -19.57 -30.08
N ALA A 15 17.49 -20.14 -30.83
CA ALA A 15 17.79 -21.57 -30.81
C ALA A 15 18.29 -22.05 -29.44
N GLU A 16 19.01 -21.21 -28.70
CA GLU A 16 19.46 -21.48 -27.33
C GLU A 16 18.30 -21.44 -26.30
N LEU A 17 17.30 -20.57 -26.50
CA LEU A 17 16.17 -20.40 -25.58
C LEU A 17 15.07 -21.45 -25.75
N VAL A 18 14.86 -21.95 -26.98
CA VAL A 18 13.77 -22.89 -27.32
C VAL A 18 13.77 -24.17 -26.47
N PRO A 19 14.90 -24.85 -26.20
CA PRO A 19 14.92 -26.02 -25.33
C PRO A 19 14.38 -25.72 -23.92
N GLY A 20 14.77 -24.59 -23.33
CA GLY A 20 14.30 -24.16 -22.02
C GLY A 20 12.81 -23.80 -22.00
N LEU A 21 12.30 -23.18 -23.05
CA LEU A 21 10.86 -22.89 -23.20
C LEU A 21 10.04 -24.18 -23.33
N ASN A 22 10.51 -25.12 -24.14
CA ASN A 22 9.86 -26.41 -24.35
C ASN A 22 9.80 -27.23 -23.04
N THR A 23 10.88 -27.23 -22.24
CA THR A 23 10.85 -27.88 -20.92
C THR A 23 9.81 -27.28 -19.98
N ASN A 24 9.46 -26.01 -20.17
CA ASN A 24 8.44 -25.30 -19.40
C ASN A 24 7.06 -25.30 -20.07
N ARG A 25 6.86 -26.12 -21.13
CA ARG A 25 5.59 -26.22 -21.89
C ARG A 25 5.15 -24.90 -22.55
N VAL A 26 6.11 -24.07 -22.93
CA VAL A 26 5.88 -22.81 -23.66
C VAL A 26 6.19 -23.03 -25.13
N GLU A 27 5.24 -22.73 -26.01
CA GLU A 27 5.37 -22.92 -27.46
C GLU A 27 5.64 -21.60 -28.19
N LEU A 28 6.65 -21.58 -29.07
CA LEU A 28 6.94 -20.43 -29.91
C LEU A 28 6.14 -20.51 -31.22
N LEU A 29 5.39 -19.47 -31.53
CA LEU A 29 4.55 -19.44 -32.73
C LEU A 29 5.39 -19.23 -33.99
N GLY A 30 5.11 -20.06 -35.00
CA GLY A 30 5.71 -19.95 -36.34
C GLY A 30 5.02 -18.88 -37.20
N LYS A 31 5.66 -18.53 -38.33
CA LYS A 31 5.25 -17.45 -39.26
C LYS A 31 3.78 -17.46 -39.68
N ASN A 32 3.20 -18.65 -39.88
CA ASN A 32 1.84 -18.83 -40.38
C ASN A 32 0.82 -19.05 -39.25
N SER A 33 1.24 -18.95 -37.99
CA SER A 33 0.35 -19.15 -36.86
C SER A 33 -0.58 -17.96 -36.70
N THR A 34 -1.87 -18.22 -36.52
CA THR A 34 -2.87 -17.22 -36.17
C THR A 34 -3.39 -17.48 -34.76
N ILE A 35 -3.89 -16.43 -34.11
CA ILE A 35 -4.52 -16.59 -32.80
C ILE A 35 -5.76 -17.48 -32.94
N GLU A 36 -6.55 -17.30 -33.99
CA GLU A 36 -7.76 -18.08 -34.27
C GLU A 36 -7.47 -19.59 -34.35
N TYR A 37 -6.35 -19.98 -34.98
CA TYR A 37 -5.95 -21.40 -35.04
C TYR A 37 -5.66 -21.97 -33.65
N ILE A 38 -4.96 -21.21 -32.80
CA ILE A 38 -4.63 -21.62 -31.44
C ILE A 38 -5.89 -21.75 -30.60
N LEU A 39 -6.78 -20.77 -30.67
CA LEU A 39 -8.05 -20.77 -29.95
C LEU A 39 -8.97 -21.91 -30.42
N HIS A 40 -8.96 -22.25 -31.71
CA HIS A 40 -9.71 -23.40 -32.22
C HIS A 40 -9.11 -24.74 -31.74
N LYS A 41 -7.78 -24.86 -31.75
CA LYS A 41 -7.09 -26.09 -31.32
C LYS A 41 -7.23 -26.34 -29.82
N TYR A 42 -7.31 -25.28 -29.02
CA TYR A 42 -7.34 -25.34 -27.56
C TYR A 42 -8.56 -24.60 -26.99
N SER A 43 -9.75 -24.84 -27.57
CA SER A 43 -10.99 -24.08 -27.28
C SER A 43 -11.39 -24.04 -25.82
N ASP A 44 -11.11 -25.11 -25.07
CA ASP A 44 -11.54 -25.28 -23.68
C ASP A 44 -10.39 -25.02 -22.69
N SER A 45 -9.28 -24.47 -23.19
CA SER A 45 -8.08 -24.19 -22.39
C SER A 45 -7.97 -22.72 -22.01
N ASP A 46 -7.27 -22.51 -20.90
CA ASP A 46 -6.88 -21.20 -20.40
C ASP A 46 -5.52 -20.85 -21.02
N ILE A 47 -5.47 -19.86 -21.91
CA ILE A 47 -4.35 -19.62 -22.82
C ILE A 47 -3.73 -18.25 -22.56
N PHE A 48 -2.41 -18.22 -22.38
CA PHE A 48 -1.61 -17.00 -22.29
C PHE A 48 -0.71 -16.87 -23.51
N ILE A 49 -0.75 -15.71 -24.17
CA ILE A 49 0.10 -15.41 -25.33
C ILE A 49 0.90 -14.14 -25.03
N LEU A 50 2.23 -14.27 -24.96
CA LEU A 50 3.13 -13.11 -24.96
C LEU A 50 3.32 -12.63 -26.39
N LEU A 51 2.86 -11.40 -26.67
CA LEU A 51 3.07 -10.73 -27.94
C LEU A 51 4.30 -9.82 -27.81
N ASP A 52 5.35 -10.15 -28.54
CA ASP A 52 6.64 -9.46 -28.47
C ASP A 52 6.98 -8.76 -29.78
N ASN A 53 7.30 -7.47 -29.70
CA ASN A 53 7.68 -6.64 -30.84
C ASN A 53 9.18 -6.59 -31.07
N ASP A 54 9.97 -7.09 -30.12
CA ASP A 54 11.41 -6.98 -30.25
C ASP A 54 11.92 -7.85 -31.40
N LYS A 55 12.99 -7.36 -32.04
CA LYS A 55 13.60 -8.07 -33.18
C LYS A 55 14.07 -9.46 -32.77
N TYR A 56 14.36 -9.61 -31.49
CA TYR A 56 15.00 -10.74 -30.83
C TYR A 56 14.26 -10.96 -29.52
N ILE A 57 14.03 -12.21 -29.10
CA ILE A 57 13.60 -12.47 -27.73
C ILE A 57 14.75 -11.99 -26.86
N VAL A 58 14.63 -10.76 -26.38
CA VAL A 58 15.58 -10.21 -25.44
C VAL A 58 15.45 -11.08 -24.20
N ASP A 59 16.60 -11.47 -23.66
CA ASP A 59 16.76 -12.20 -22.40
C ASP A 59 15.53 -11.98 -21.51
N ILE A 60 14.82 -13.05 -21.14
CA ILE A 60 13.46 -13.04 -20.57
C ILE A 60 13.36 -12.16 -19.30
N ASN A 61 14.51 -11.71 -18.78
CA ASN A 61 14.68 -10.80 -17.65
C ASN A 61 14.74 -9.30 -17.99
N THR A 62 14.67 -8.86 -19.25
CA THR A 62 14.89 -7.43 -19.59
C THR A 62 13.66 -6.53 -19.49
N SER A 63 12.46 -7.11 -19.44
CA SER A 63 11.21 -6.34 -19.34
C SER A 63 10.28 -6.92 -18.27
N PRO A 64 9.58 -6.07 -17.49
CA PRO A 64 8.61 -6.51 -16.50
C PRO A 64 7.53 -7.46 -17.06
N VAL A 65 7.15 -7.27 -18.33
CA VAL A 65 6.15 -8.10 -19.02
C VAL A 65 6.68 -9.52 -19.24
N HIS A 66 7.94 -9.65 -19.66
CA HIS A 66 8.58 -10.96 -19.87
C HIS A 66 8.78 -11.70 -18.54
N SER A 67 9.22 -10.99 -17.50
CA SER A 67 9.32 -11.55 -16.14
C SER A 67 7.97 -12.03 -15.61
N ALA A 68 6.91 -11.25 -15.83
CA ALA A 68 5.54 -11.62 -15.48
C ALA A 68 5.06 -12.87 -16.23
N PHE A 69 5.30 -12.94 -17.54
CA PHE A 69 4.96 -14.12 -18.34
C PHE A 69 5.72 -15.36 -17.86
N GLN A 70 7.00 -15.19 -17.51
CA GLN A 70 7.82 -16.26 -16.96
C GLN A 70 7.31 -16.79 -15.63
N GLU A 71 6.89 -15.90 -14.75
CA GLU A 71 6.24 -16.29 -13.51
C GLU A 71 4.97 -17.12 -13.75
N LEU A 72 4.13 -16.73 -14.71
CA LEU A 72 2.87 -17.42 -14.98
C LEU A 72 3.10 -18.89 -15.39
N TYR A 73 4.03 -19.16 -16.31
CA TYR A 73 4.26 -20.55 -16.75
C TYR A 73 5.04 -21.38 -15.74
N ARG A 74 5.93 -20.77 -14.93
CA ARG A 74 6.68 -21.50 -13.89
C ARG A 74 5.81 -21.91 -12.71
N THR A 75 4.76 -21.15 -12.43
CA THR A 75 3.84 -21.42 -11.32
C THR A 75 2.62 -22.23 -11.75
N ASP A 76 2.50 -22.56 -13.04
CA ASP A 76 1.39 -23.37 -13.56
C ASP A 76 1.59 -24.87 -13.30
N GLU A 77 0.56 -25.50 -12.76
CA GLU A 77 0.54 -26.94 -12.46
C GLU A 77 0.26 -27.79 -13.72
N GLY A 78 0.05 -27.18 -14.89
CA GLY A 78 -0.12 -27.85 -16.17
C GLY A 78 -1.48 -27.71 -16.83
N SER A 79 -2.39 -26.95 -16.21
CA SER A 79 -3.72 -26.69 -16.74
C SER A 79 -3.73 -25.66 -17.87
N ARG A 80 -2.74 -24.77 -17.92
CA ARG A 80 -2.72 -23.62 -18.82
C ARG A 80 -1.81 -23.84 -20.02
N LYS A 81 -2.06 -23.09 -21.10
CA LYS A 81 -1.23 -23.11 -22.30
C LYS A 81 -0.52 -21.78 -22.47
N PHE A 82 0.77 -21.84 -22.80
CA PHE A 82 1.62 -20.66 -22.91
C PHE A 82 2.25 -20.58 -24.28
N PHE A 83 2.09 -19.45 -24.93
CA PHE A 83 2.63 -19.18 -26.26
C PHE A 83 3.43 -17.89 -26.29
N ILE A 84 4.45 -17.84 -27.13
CA ILE A 84 5.19 -16.61 -27.43
C ILE A 84 5.03 -16.33 -28.93
N ALA A 85 4.58 -15.13 -29.27
CA ALA A 85 4.45 -14.65 -30.63
C ALA A 85 5.43 -13.50 -30.87
N ASN A 86 6.48 -13.76 -31.67
CA ASN A 86 7.32 -12.67 -32.17
C ASN A 86 6.61 -12.03 -33.36
N LEU A 87 6.24 -10.75 -33.25
CA LEU A 87 5.41 -10.05 -34.23
C LEU A 87 6.14 -9.76 -35.55
N LYS A 88 7.48 -9.86 -35.58
CA LYS A 88 8.26 -9.81 -36.84
C LYS A 88 8.23 -11.13 -37.60
N ILE A 89 7.98 -12.25 -36.91
CA ILE A 89 7.81 -13.58 -37.51
C ILE A 89 6.32 -13.79 -37.82
N CYS A 90 5.45 -13.55 -36.84
CA CYS A 90 4.00 -13.72 -36.92
C CYS A 90 3.33 -12.46 -37.48
N THR A 91 3.58 -12.15 -38.74
CA THR A 91 3.12 -10.88 -39.37
C THR A 91 1.60 -10.75 -39.48
N GLN A 92 0.86 -11.83 -39.31
CA GLN A 92 -0.61 -11.82 -39.31
C GLN A 92 -1.21 -11.33 -37.99
N ILE A 93 -0.43 -11.32 -36.90
CA ILE A 93 -0.89 -10.88 -35.59
C ILE A 93 -0.63 -9.38 -35.46
N LYS A 94 -1.70 -8.59 -35.37
CA LYS A 94 -1.60 -7.15 -35.09
C LYS A 94 -1.55 -6.90 -33.58
N CYS A 95 -0.59 -6.07 -33.15
CA CYS A 95 -0.40 -5.69 -31.76
C CYS A 95 0.14 -4.25 -31.65
N SER A 96 0.13 -3.69 -30.43
CA SER A 96 0.73 -2.39 -30.11
C SER A 96 2.24 -2.40 -30.32
N SER A 97 2.92 -1.26 -30.16
CA SER A 97 4.38 -1.11 -30.31
C SER A 97 5.22 -1.68 -29.16
N TYR A 98 4.61 -2.21 -28.11
CA TYR A 98 5.27 -2.68 -26.89
C TYR A 98 4.84 -4.11 -26.53
N PRO A 99 5.64 -4.87 -25.77
CA PRO A 99 5.28 -6.23 -25.40
C PRO A 99 4.06 -6.27 -24.48
N MET A 100 3.16 -7.25 -24.69
CA MET A 100 1.97 -7.44 -23.86
C MET A 100 1.60 -8.91 -23.72
N ILE A 101 0.84 -9.24 -22.68
CA ILE A 101 0.31 -10.59 -22.45
C ILE A 101 -1.19 -10.55 -22.74
N ARG A 102 -1.66 -11.39 -23.67
CA ARG A 102 -3.08 -11.67 -23.85
C ARG A 102 -3.46 -12.94 -23.11
N HIS A 103 -4.60 -12.91 -22.46
CA HIS A 103 -5.17 -14.06 -21.75
C HIS A 103 -6.51 -14.39 -22.38
N TYR A 104 -6.72 -15.67 -22.69
CA TYR A 104 -7.96 -16.18 -23.25
C TYR A 104 -8.54 -17.27 -22.35
N ILE A 105 -9.81 -17.12 -22.00
CA ILE A 105 -10.58 -18.10 -21.22
C ILE A 105 -11.64 -18.68 -22.15
N ASN A 106 -11.59 -19.99 -22.39
CA ASN A 106 -12.54 -20.70 -23.26
C ASN A 106 -12.71 -20.02 -24.64
N GLY A 107 -11.59 -19.67 -25.26
CA GLY A 107 -11.55 -19.00 -26.57
C GLY A 107 -11.91 -17.50 -26.57
N ARG A 108 -12.28 -16.91 -25.42
CA ARG A 108 -12.64 -15.48 -25.32
C ARG A 108 -11.51 -14.68 -24.68
N LEU A 109 -11.21 -13.51 -25.23
CA LEU A 109 -10.20 -12.60 -24.68
C LEU A 109 -10.65 -12.06 -23.31
N ASP A 110 -9.81 -12.23 -22.29
CA ASP A 110 -9.97 -11.72 -20.93
C ASP A 110 -9.06 -10.51 -20.71
N GLY A 111 -9.58 -9.33 -21.08
CA GLY A 111 -8.83 -8.07 -21.04
C GLY A 111 -7.87 -7.87 -22.21
N ASP A 112 -7.54 -6.62 -22.49
CA ASP A 112 -6.67 -6.27 -23.62
C ASP A 112 -5.18 -6.55 -23.31
N ASN A 113 -4.77 -6.30 -22.06
CA ASN A 113 -3.40 -6.49 -21.60
C ASN A 113 -3.38 -7.02 -20.16
N TYR A 114 -3.27 -8.34 -20.06
CA TYR A 114 -3.27 -9.06 -18.78
C TYR A 114 -2.22 -8.53 -17.81
N TYR A 115 -1.04 -8.12 -18.30
CA TYR A 115 0.02 -7.61 -17.43
C TYR A 115 -0.40 -6.30 -16.76
N GLU A 116 -0.95 -5.34 -17.50
CA GLU A 116 -1.38 -4.06 -16.91
C GLU A 116 -2.62 -4.26 -16.02
N ASP A 117 -3.57 -5.09 -16.44
CA ASP A 117 -4.78 -5.41 -15.67
C ASP A 117 -4.46 -6.13 -14.34
N ASN A 118 -3.31 -6.83 -14.29
CA ASN A 118 -2.85 -7.59 -13.14
C ASN A 118 -1.50 -7.11 -12.58
N LYS A 119 -1.12 -5.86 -12.86
CA LYS A 119 0.19 -5.29 -12.50
C LYS A 119 0.55 -5.47 -11.03
N ILE A 120 -0.44 -5.36 -10.14
CA ILE A 120 -0.26 -5.55 -8.70
C ILE A 120 0.29 -6.94 -8.37
N LEU A 121 -0.10 -7.99 -9.11
CA LEU A 121 0.38 -9.35 -8.88
C LEU A 121 1.88 -9.50 -9.15
N PHE A 122 2.42 -8.70 -10.06
CA PHE A 122 3.82 -8.77 -10.49
C PHE A 122 4.73 -7.72 -9.84
N THR A 123 4.15 -6.78 -9.10
CA THR A 123 4.89 -5.62 -8.54
C THR A 123 4.80 -5.51 -7.03
N SER A 124 3.99 -6.36 -6.38
CA SER A 124 3.75 -6.33 -4.93
C SER A 124 4.20 -7.62 -4.24
N ASN A 125 4.49 -7.55 -2.94
CA ASN A 125 4.62 -8.75 -2.14
C ASN A 125 3.23 -9.35 -1.90
N LEU A 126 3.09 -10.64 -2.16
CA LEU A 126 1.81 -11.33 -2.16
C LEU A 126 1.70 -12.33 -1.02
N ILE A 127 0.49 -12.50 -0.54
CA ILE A 127 0.11 -13.56 0.40
C ILE A 127 -1.05 -14.37 -0.18
N LYS A 128 -0.91 -15.69 -0.12
CA LYS A 128 -1.92 -16.69 -0.47
C LYS A 128 -2.32 -17.43 0.80
N PHE A 129 -3.59 -17.80 0.89
CA PHE A 129 -4.15 -18.56 2.00
C PHE A 129 -4.58 -19.95 1.52
N ASP A 130 -4.24 -20.95 2.33
CA ASP A 130 -4.56 -22.35 2.08
C ASP A 130 -4.86 -23.05 3.43
N PRO A 131 -6.14 -23.30 3.77
CA PRO A 131 -7.35 -23.11 2.96
C PRO A 131 -7.73 -21.63 2.71
N LEU A 132 -8.71 -21.41 1.82
CA LEU A 132 -9.22 -20.09 1.47
C LEU A 132 -9.82 -19.35 2.70
N PRO A 133 -9.77 -18.01 2.72
CA PRO A 133 -10.30 -17.23 3.84
C PRO A 133 -11.80 -17.44 4.06
N SER A 134 -12.22 -17.44 5.33
CA SER A 134 -13.62 -17.49 5.73
C SER A 134 -14.30 -16.14 5.48
N ILE A 135 -15.29 -16.12 4.59
CA ILE A 135 -16.04 -14.91 4.22
C ILE A 135 -16.77 -14.31 5.42
N LYS A 136 -17.24 -15.15 6.34
CA LYS A 136 -17.81 -14.72 7.62
C LYS A 136 -16.73 -14.86 8.69
N PRO A 137 -16.11 -13.77 9.15
CA PRO A 137 -15.12 -13.85 10.20
C PRO A 137 -15.80 -14.33 11.48
N LYS A 138 -15.24 -15.35 12.12
CA LYS A 138 -15.73 -15.84 13.41
C LYS A 138 -15.30 -14.90 14.54
N ASN A 139 -14.13 -14.28 14.38
CA ASN A 139 -13.51 -13.44 15.39
C ASN A 139 -13.11 -12.09 14.81
N ASN A 140 -14.05 -11.31 14.26
CA ASN A 140 -13.73 -9.99 13.69
C ASN A 140 -13.30 -9.00 14.79
N PRO A 141 -12.01 -8.66 14.92
CA PRO A 141 -11.56 -7.77 15.97
C PRO A 141 -11.92 -6.32 15.63
N SER A 142 -12.22 -5.52 16.65
CA SER A 142 -12.51 -4.09 16.51
C SER A 142 -11.29 -3.30 16.02
N GLU A 143 -10.09 -3.84 16.23
CA GLU A 143 -8.82 -3.24 15.83
C GLU A 143 -8.05 -4.19 14.94
N LYS A 144 -7.47 -3.63 13.89
CA LYS A 144 -6.56 -4.29 12.95
C LYS A 144 -5.44 -3.33 12.61
N THR A 145 -4.29 -3.88 12.24
CA THR A 145 -3.17 -3.10 11.72
C THR A 145 -2.73 -3.68 10.39
N LYS A 146 -2.19 -2.85 9.50
CA LYS A 146 -1.63 -3.31 8.24
C LYS A 146 -0.49 -4.29 8.50
N LEU A 147 -0.47 -5.41 7.79
CA LEU A 147 0.58 -6.42 7.92
C LEU A 147 1.87 -5.91 7.29
N VAL A 148 2.81 -5.52 8.14
CA VAL A 148 4.17 -5.12 7.76
C VAL A 148 5.15 -6.02 8.51
N ILE A 149 5.74 -6.96 7.79
CA ILE A 149 6.74 -7.91 8.32
C ILE A 149 7.80 -8.17 7.25
N CYS A 150 9.00 -8.59 7.64
CA CYS A 150 10.08 -8.88 6.71
C CYS A 150 9.76 -10.03 5.74
N CYS A 151 10.60 -10.24 4.73
CA CYS A 151 10.48 -11.40 3.85
C CYS A 151 10.85 -12.71 4.59
N PRO A 152 10.16 -13.83 4.35
CA PRO A 152 10.51 -15.12 4.97
C PRO A 152 11.87 -15.68 4.55
N HIS A 153 12.41 -15.28 3.40
CA HIS A 153 13.77 -15.66 2.98
C HIS A 153 14.81 -15.02 3.92
N GLN A 154 15.71 -15.84 4.49
CA GLN A 154 16.70 -15.42 5.48
C GLN A 154 17.65 -14.33 4.97
N ASP A 155 18.01 -14.36 3.68
CA ASP A 155 18.97 -13.42 3.07
C ASP A 155 18.31 -12.27 2.29
N CYS A 156 17.01 -12.02 2.53
CA CYS A 156 16.33 -10.92 1.87
C CYS A 156 16.62 -9.60 2.61
N SER A 157 17.20 -8.63 1.91
CA SER A 157 17.45 -7.28 2.43
C SER A 157 16.20 -6.44 2.67
N THR A 158 15.00 -6.96 2.35
CA THR A 158 13.74 -6.23 2.53
C THR A 158 13.20 -6.46 3.93
N ILE A 159 13.38 -5.44 4.79
CA ILE A 159 13.10 -5.50 6.22
C ILE A 159 11.61 -5.29 6.51
N ASP A 160 10.93 -4.39 5.80
CA ASP A 160 9.51 -4.06 5.98
C ASP A 160 8.70 -4.30 4.71
N CYS A 161 8.17 -5.51 4.53
CA CYS A 161 7.29 -5.82 3.40
C CYS A 161 5.84 -5.51 3.75
N ASN A 162 5.20 -4.67 2.94
CA ASN A 162 3.74 -4.60 2.87
C ASN A 162 3.22 -5.78 2.05
N TRP A 163 2.21 -6.48 2.56
CA TRP A 163 1.66 -7.69 1.92
C TRP A 163 0.26 -7.47 1.37
N LYS A 164 0.03 -7.91 0.13
CA LYS A 164 -1.27 -7.86 -0.54
C LYS A 164 -1.82 -9.27 -0.78
N CYS A 165 -3.12 -9.44 -0.62
CA CYS A 165 -3.77 -10.71 -0.90
C CYS A 165 -3.73 -11.00 -2.39
N TYR A 166 -3.26 -12.19 -2.77
CA TYR A 166 -3.21 -12.65 -4.16
C TYR A 166 -4.57 -12.57 -4.87
N ARG A 167 -5.67 -12.83 -4.16
CA ARG A 167 -7.02 -12.92 -4.74
C ARG A 167 -7.72 -11.57 -4.88
N CYS A 168 -7.80 -10.77 -3.82
CA CYS A 168 -8.47 -9.46 -3.88
C CYS A 168 -7.54 -8.29 -4.22
N LYS A 169 -6.22 -8.51 -4.28
CA LYS A 169 -5.21 -7.48 -4.61
C LYS A 169 -5.13 -6.32 -3.60
N LYS A 170 -5.84 -6.41 -2.47
CA LYS A 170 -5.82 -5.42 -1.37
C LYS A 170 -4.76 -5.75 -0.33
N ASP A 171 -4.42 -4.74 0.46
CA ASP A 171 -3.54 -4.92 1.63
C ASP A 171 -4.16 -5.90 2.62
N VAL A 172 -3.29 -6.65 3.30
CA VAL A 172 -3.68 -7.59 4.36
C VAL A 172 -3.44 -6.96 5.72
N ASP A 173 -4.39 -7.13 6.61
CA ASP A 173 -4.31 -6.67 7.99
C ASP A 173 -4.14 -7.82 8.96
N TYR A 174 -3.48 -7.56 10.09
CA TYR A 174 -3.40 -8.44 11.25
C TYR A 174 -4.34 -7.95 12.36
N GLY A 175 -5.13 -8.87 12.91
CA GLY A 175 -6.14 -8.55 13.93
C GLY A 175 -5.73 -8.81 15.38
N TYR A 176 -4.44 -9.00 15.67
CA TYR A 176 -3.94 -9.32 17.02
C TYR A 176 -4.50 -10.61 17.64
N ASN A 177 -5.16 -11.45 16.85
CA ASN A 177 -5.82 -12.67 17.30
C ASN A 177 -5.33 -13.90 16.51
N LYS A 178 -4.08 -13.86 16.01
CA LYS A 178 -3.48 -14.91 15.14
C LYS A 178 -4.24 -15.14 13.82
N HIS A 179 -5.01 -14.14 13.38
CA HIS A 179 -5.68 -14.16 12.09
C HIS A 179 -5.33 -12.93 11.25
N LEU A 180 -5.33 -13.15 9.94
CA LEU A 180 -5.10 -12.18 8.88
C LEU A 180 -6.41 -11.91 8.14
N TYR A 181 -6.58 -10.67 7.69
CA TYR A 181 -7.82 -10.17 7.12
C TYR A 181 -7.56 -9.46 5.81
N CYS A 182 -8.44 -9.69 4.84
CA CYS A 182 -8.55 -8.89 3.62
C CYS A 182 -10.00 -8.92 3.15
N GLU A 183 -10.30 -8.34 1.98
CA GLU A 183 -11.65 -8.38 1.39
C GLU A 183 -12.16 -9.81 1.08
N CYS A 184 -11.29 -10.82 1.02
CA CYS A 184 -11.73 -12.21 0.89
C CYS A 184 -12.28 -12.82 2.19
N GLY A 185 -11.93 -12.24 3.35
CA GLY A 185 -12.34 -12.75 4.66
C GLY A 185 -11.18 -12.93 5.65
N GLU A 186 -11.39 -13.82 6.61
CA GLU A 186 -10.47 -14.15 7.71
C GLU A 186 -9.70 -15.45 7.45
N SER A 187 -8.39 -15.47 7.74
CA SER A 187 -7.58 -16.69 7.72
C SER A 187 -6.66 -16.76 8.93
N ASN A 188 -6.44 -17.96 9.48
CA ASN A 188 -5.39 -18.16 10.48
C ASN A 188 -4.00 -17.88 9.86
N ILE A 189 -3.07 -17.35 10.66
CA ILE A 189 -1.69 -17.09 10.23
C ILE A 189 -0.97 -18.36 9.75
N THR A 190 -1.31 -19.55 10.27
CA THR A 190 -0.69 -20.83 9.86
C THR A 190 -0.99 -21.19 8.41
N HIS A 191 -2.09 -20.68 7.84
CA HIS A 191 -2.53 -20.97 6.48
C HIS A 191 -1.87 -20.03 5.45
N SER A 192 -0.99 -19.14 5.89
CA SER A 192 -0.37 -18.15 5.02
C SER A 192 0.88 -18.67 4.31
N LYS A 193 0.96 -18.36 3.02
CA LYS A 193 2.15 -18.52 2.19
C LYS A 193 2.45 -17.17 1.53
N PHE A 194 3.71 -16.79 1.52
CA PHE A 194 4.19 -15.47 1.16
C PHE A 194 5.08 -15.55 -0.08
N LYS A 195 4.95 -14.57 -0.95
CA LYS A 195 5.81 -14.37 -2.11
C LYS A 195 6.32 -12.94 -2.12
N CYS A 196 7.61 -12.76 -1.90
CA CYS A 196 8.25 -11.45 -2.02
C CYS A 196 8.52 -11.12 -3.49
N ASN A 197 8.41 -9.85 -3.86
CA ASN A 197 8.65 -9.35 -5.21
C ASN A 197 10.13 -9.04 -5.51
N SER A 198 11.05 -9.40 -4.62
CA SER A 198 12.48 -9.22 -4.89
C SER A 198 12.92 -10.11 -6.06
N PRO A 199 13.67 -9.59 -7.04
CA PRO A 199 14.14 -10.36 -8.19
C PRO A 199 15.12 -11.47 -7.80
N HIS A 200 15.69 -11.42 -6.59
CA HIS A 200 16.60 -12.43 -6.07
C HIS A 200 15.89 -13.71 -5.60
N HIS A 201 14.56 -13.74 -5.60
CA HIS A 201 13.80 -14.90 -5.19
C HIS A 201 13.28 -15.67 -6.40
N THR A 202 13.78 -16.90 -6.56
CA THR A 202 13.34 -17.84 -7.61
C THR A 202 12.30 -18.82 -7.12
N LYS A 203 12.13 -18.96 -5.79
CA LYS A 203 11.12 -19.82 -5.17
C LYS A 203 9.78 -19.08 -5.13
N GLY A 204 8.70 -19.83 -5.38
CA GLY A 204 7.33 -19.35 -5.32
C GLY A 204 6.87 -19.02 -3.89
N TYR A 205 5.60 -19.29 -3.60
CA TYR A 205 5.04 -19.02 -2.27
C TYR A 205 5.69 -19.90 -1.19
N ILE A 206 6.17 -19.29 -0.11
CA ILE A 206 6.79 -19.97 1.03
C ILE A 206 6.13 -19.57 2.35
N SER A 207 6.09 -20.48 3.33
CA SER A 207 5.60 -20.17 4.67
C SER A 207 6.75 -19.78 5.59
N PHE A 208 6.45 -18.95 6.59
CA PHE A 208 7.33 -18.80 7.73
C PHE A 208 7.29 -20.06 8.60
N GLU A 209 8.37 -20.33 9.32
CA GLU A 209 8.28 -21.16 10.51
C GLU A 209 7.36 -20.50 11.54
N LEU A 210 6.45 -21.28 12.14
CA LEU A 210 5.36 -20.74 12.95
C LEU A 210 5.85 -19.84 14.09
N ASN A 211 6.93 -20.22 14.78
CA ASN A 211 7.47 -19.44 15.88
C ASN A 211 7.98 -18.09 15.38
N ARG A 212 8.77 -18.10 14.30
CA ARG A 212 9.32 -16.90 13.68
C ARG A 212 8.22 -15.94 13.20
N LEU A 213 7.12 -16.43 12.65
CA LEU A 213 6.01 -15.55 12.25
C LEU A 213 5.39 -14.84 13.45
N ASN A 214 5.14 -15.56 14.55
CA ASN A 214 4.57 -14.95 15.75
C ASN A 214 5.47 -13.84 16.32
N ASP A 215 6.78 -14.03 16.28
CA ASP A 215 7.76 -13.04 16.77
C ASP A 215 7.80 -11.76 15.91
N LEU A 216 7.46 -11.89 14.62
CA LEU A 216 7.42 -10.77 13.66
C LEU A 216 6.09 -10.03 13.63
N LEU A 217 5.00 -10.68 14.08
CA LEU A 217 3.67 -10.07 14.03
C LEU A 217 3.59 -8.87 14.97
N PRO A 218 2.96 -7.76 14.55
CA PRO A 218 2.78 -6.60 15.41
C PRO A 218 2.14 -6.98 16.74
N SER A 219 2.80 -6.61 17.84
CA SER A 219 2.22 -6.76 19.17
C SER A 219 1.20 -5.66 19.41
N ARG A 220 0.08 -6.00 20.07
CA ARG A 220 -0.91 -5.01 20.43
C ARG A 220 -0.26 -4.04 21.40
N ASN A 221 -0.17 -2.77 21.04
CA ASN A 221 0.44 -1.78 21.91
C ASN A 221 -0.53 -1.48 23.07
N ILE A 222 -0.42 -2.26 24.15
CA ILE A 222 -1.25 -2.12 25.36
C ILE A 222 -1.13 -0.70 25.91
N MET A 223 0.03 -0.07 25.73
CA MET A 223 0.30 1.31 26.13
C MET A 223 -0.64 2.30 25.44
N THR A 224 -0.89 2.19 24.12
CA THR A 224 -1.83 3.10 23.42
C THR A 224 -3.28 2.86 23.82
N LEU A 225 -3.64 1.62 24.14
CA LEU A 225 -4.99 1.26 24.62
C LEU A 225 -5.25 1.77 26.02
N LEU A 226 -4.24 1.75 26.88
CA LEU A 226 -4.32 2.30 28.23
C LEU A 226 -4.32 3.83 28.19
N PHE A 227 -3.51 4.47 27.35
CA PHE A 227 -3.45 5.93 27.30
C PHE A 227 -4.69 6.61 26.72
N LYS A 228 -5.45 5.94 25.84
CA LYS A 228 -6.67 6.52 25.25
C LYS A 228 -7.73 6.89 26.30
N PRO A 229 -8.16 6.01 27.22
CA PRO A 229 -9.06 6.39 28.29
C PRO A 229 -8.43 7.38 29.27
N PHE A 230 -7.12 7.32 29.53
CA PHE A 230 -6.44 8.30 30.40
C PHE A 230 -6.48 9.71 29.82
N ALA A 231 -6.26 9.88 28.51
CA ALA A 231 -6.36 11.17 27.84
C ALA A 231 -7.79 11.74 27.89
N GLU A 232 -8.81 10.89 27.78
CA GLU A 232 -10.21 11.31 27.88
C GLU A 232 -10.58 11.70 29.31
N ILE A 233 -10.10 10.96 30.32
CA ILE A 233 -10.27 11.30 31.73
C ILE A 233 -9.57 12.63 32.05
N GLU A 234 -8.35 12.83 31.55
CA GLU A 234 -7.62 14.10 31.72
C GLU A 234 -8.41 15.27 31.12
N ARG A 235 -8.94 15.12 29.91
CA ARG A 235 -9.81 16.12 29.26
C ARG A 235 -11.05 16.45 30.11
N LEU A 236 -11.71 15.42 30.65
CA LEU A 236 -12.89 15.60 31.50
C LEU A 236 -12.55 16.31 32.81
N ILE A 237 -11.41 15.97 33.44
CA ILE A 237 -10.93 16.65 34.65
C ILE A 237 -10.68 18.13 34.37
N GLN A 238 -10.02 18.46 33.25
CA GLN A 238 -9.78 19.85 32.88
C GLN A 238 -11.09 20.63 32.67
N ASN A 239 -12.07 20.04 32.00
CA ASN A 239 -13.39 20.67 31.84
C ASN A 239 -14.10 20.92 33.18
N ILE A 240 -14.03 19.96 34.11
CA ILE A 240 -14.63 20.11 35.45
C ILE A 240 -13.94 21.24 36.22
N ILE A 241 -12.61 21.34 36.16
CA ILE A 241 -11.85 22.41 36.82
C ILE A 241 -12.28 23.78 36.28
N ILE A 242 -12.46 23.91 34.95
CA ILE A 242 -12.94 25.15 34.31
C ILE A 242 -14.34 25.51 34.83
N LEU A 243 -15.29 24.56 34.79
CA LEU A 243 -16.66 24.79 35.24
C LEU A 243 -16.74 25.18 36.73
N ILE A 244 -15.90 24.59 37.58
CA ILE A 244 -15.84 24.95 39.00
C ILE A 244 -15.35 26.37 39.18
N ARG A 245 -14.31 26.79 38.43
CA ARG A 245 -13.80 28.16 38.48
C ARG A 245 -14.85 29.17 38.02
N GLU A 246 -15.50 28.92 36.89
CA GLU A 246 -16.59 29.77 36.39
C GLU A 246 -17.73 29.90 37.41
N LYS A 247 -18.14 28.78 38.02
CA LYS A 247 -19.17 28.77 39.06
C LYS A 247 -18.75 29.55 40.31
N GLN A 248 -17.48 29.48 40.71
CA GLN A 248 -16.95 30.26 41.82
C GLN A 248 -16.90 31.75 41.49
N GLU A 249 -16.52 32.13 40.28
CA GLU A 249 -16.56 33.53 39.85
C GLU A 249 -17.98 34.10 39.84
N ILE A 250 -18.97 33.33 39.38
CA ILE A 250 -20.40 33.71 39.43
C ILE A 250 -20.89 33.86 40.88
N ASN A 251 -20.52 32.93 41.77
CA ASN A 251 -20.92 32.99 43.18
C ASN A 251 -20.25 34.14 43.96
N ASN A 252 -19.06 34.56 43.53
CA ASN A 252 -18.29 35.63 44.16
C ASN A 252 -18.57 37.01 43.56
N SER A 253 -19.27 37.09 42.42
CA SER A 253 -19.67 38.36 41.82
C SER A 253 -20.96 38.88 42.44
N SER A 254 -20.85 39.99 43.19
CA SER A 254 -22.00 40.81 43.62
C SER A 254 -22.42 41.84 42.56
N GLY A 255 -22.22 41.53 41.28
CA GLY A 255 -22.44 42.45 40.15
C GLY A 255 -23.87 42.39 39.62
N THR A 256 -24.35 43.48 39.02
CA THR A 256 -25.65 43.54 38.35
C THR A 256 -25.68 42.64 37.11
N ILE A 257 -26.88 42.27 36.65
CA ILE A 257 -27.11 41.38 35.49
C ILE A 257 -26.36 41.89 34.24
N GLU A 258 -26.22 43.19 34.06
CA GLU A 258 -25.49 43.83 32.97
C GLU A 258 -23.96 43.61 33.05
N GLU A 259 -23.36 43.62 34.25
CA GLU A 259 -21.94 43.35 34.44
C GLU A 259 -21.60 41.88 34.21
N LEU A 260 -22.52 40.97 34.57
CA LEU A 260 -22.40 39.54 34.31
C LEU A 260 -22.52 39.21 32.83
N LYS A 261 -23.39 39.90 32.08
CA LYS A 261 -23.49 39.78 30.61
C LYS A 261 -22.20 40.19 29.89
N GLY A 262 -21.50 41.22 30.39
CA GLY A 262 -20.20 41.62 29.85
C GLY A 262 -19.08 40.58 30.08
N LYS A 263 -19.15 39.83 31.18
CA LYS A 263 -18.19 38.76 31.52
C LYS A 263 -18.50 37.41 30.87
N LEU A 264 -19.71 37.23 30.33
CA LEU A 264 -20.13 36.02 29.62
C LEU A 264 -19.68 36.00 28.15
N TYR A 265 -18.98 37.03 27.67
CA TYR A 265 -18.31 37.00 26.37
C TYR A 265 -17.24 35.92 26.37
N ILE A 266 -17.52 34.80 25.71
CA ILE A 266 -16.53 33.75 25.44
C ILE A 266 -15.81 34.13 24.14
N PRO A 267 -14.53 34.53 24.16
CA PRO A 267 -13.79 34.75 22.94
C PRO A 267 -13.65 33.41 22.22
N GLN A 268 -14.29 33.25 21.07
CA GLN A 268 -14.04 32.09 20.23
C GLN A 268 -12.78 32.35 19.41
N LEU A 269 -11.71 31.65 19.79
CA LEU A 269 -10.45 31.62 19.07
C LEU A 269 -10.56 30.58 17.95
N TYR A 270 -10.51 31.06 16.70
CA TYR A 270 -10.46 30.19 15.54
C TYR A 270 -9.02 30.10 15.05
N ILE A 271 -8.59 28.87 14.77
CA ILE A 271 -7.29 28.60 14.15
C ILE A 271 -7.55 28.30 12.67
N GLU A 272 -7.05 29.18 11.81
CA GLU A 272 -7.09 28.98 10.36
C GLU A 272 -5.73 28.53 9.86
N SER A 273 -5.70 27.39 9.16
CA SER A 273 -4.50 26.92 8.47
C SER A 273 -4.39 27.55 7.09
N ARG A 274 -3.32 28.27 6.83
CA ARG A 274 -2.97 28.78 5.49
C ARG A 274 -1.90 27.89 4.87
N LYS A 275 -2.12 27.47 3.63
CA LYS A 275 -1.14 26.72 2.85
C LYS A 275 0.03 27.62 2.46
N LEU A 276 1.25 27.19 2.74
CA LEU A 276 2.47 27.91 2.37
C LEU A 276 2.90 27.55 0.94
N ASP A 277 3.45 28.53 0.23
CA ASP A 277 3.88 28.37 -1.17
C ASP A 277 5.17 27.54 -1.32
N TYR A 278 5.98 27.43 -0.25
CA TYR A 278 7.18 26.59 -0.20
C TYR A 278 7.52 26.18 1.26
N PRO A 279 8.24 25.05 1.46
CA PRO A 279 8.62 24.59 2.79
C PRO A 279 9.59 25.56 3.48
N ARG A 280 9.39 25.82 4.77
CA ARG A 280 10.32 26.61 5.61
C ARG A 280 10.82 25.76 6.77
N THR A 281 12.07 25.97 7.16
CA THR A 281 12.74 25.30 8.30
C THR A 281 13.15 26.35 9.33
N ASN A 282 12.21 26.82 10.16
CA ASN A 282 12.48 27.43 11.46
C ASN A 282 11.17 27.62 12.26
N ILE A 283 11.30 27.86 13.57
CA ILE A 283 10.23 28.09 14.57
C ILE A 283 9.38 29.35 14.25
N SER A 284 9.73 30.10 13.19
CA SER A 284 9.08 31.33 12.74
C SER A 284 7.84 31.11 11.86
N CYS A 285 7.13 29.99 11.99
CA CYS A 285 5.97 29.65 11.15
C CYS A 285 4.63 30.21 11.70
N ILE A 286 4.68 31.12 12.68
CA ILE A 286 3.49 31.69 13.33
C ILE A 286 3.71 33.19 13.51
N GLU A 287 2.85 33.99 12.89
CA GLU A 287 2.82 35.45 13.06
C GLU A 287 1.64 35.82 13.97
N LEU A 288 1.96 36.31 15.18
CA LEU A 288 0.97 36.77 16.16
C LEU A 288 0.51 38.19 15.81
N LEU A 289 -0.71 38.33 15.29
CA LEU A 289 -1.35 39.63 15.11
C LEU A 289 -2.15 39.98 16.38
N GLN A 290 -1.95 41.22 16.83
CA GLN A 290 -2.27 41.75 18.16
C GLN A 290 -3.60 41.29 18.77
N VAL A 291 -3.52 40.74 19.98
CA VAL A 291 -4.66 40.50 20.88
C VAL A 291 -4.50 41.47 22.06
N THR A 292 -5.44 42.38 22.23
CA THR A 292 -5.48 43.31 23.34
C THR A 292 -5.88 42.62 24.66
N ASP A 293 -5.14 42.98 25.71
CA ASP A 293 -5.44 42.92 27.16
C ASP A 293 -5.49 41.58 27.93
N SER A 294 -5.01 40.46 27.40
CA SER A 294 -4.71 39.29 28.25
C SER A 294 -3.50 38.47 27.80
N ILE A 295 -2.41 39.20 27.53
CA ILE A 295 -1.18 38.70 26.91
C ILE A 295 -0.49 37.59 27.72
N ASP A 296 -0.53 37.63 29.05
CA ASP A 296 0.38 36.79 29.87
C ASP A 296 -0.13 35.36 30.13
N VAL A 297 -1.45 35.16 30.12
CA VAL A 297 -2.09 33.84 30.34
C VAL A 297 -2.15 33.05 29.02
N VAL A 298 -2.44 33.74 27.92
CA VAL A 298 -2.52 33.13 26.58
C VAL A 298 -1.12 32.75 26.07
N ASP A 299 -0.08 33.57 26.31
CA ASP A 299 1.31 33.23 25.93
C ASP A 299 1.82 31.99 26.70
N LYS A 300 1.48 31.86 28.00
CA LYS A 300 1.84 30.69 28.83
C LYS A 300 1.12 29.41 28.42
N LEU A 301 -0.16 29.50 28.05
CA LEU A 301 -0.95 28.35 27.59
C LEU A 301 -0.47 27.89 26.20
N LEU A 302 -0.20 28.83 25.29
CA LEU A 302 0.30 28.53 23.95
C LEU A 302 1.69 27.89 23.99
N ARG A 303 2.61 28.37 24.84
CA ARG A 303 3.93 27.72 25.02
C ARG A 303 3.81 26.29 25.56
N LYS A 304 2.91 26.03 26.51
CA LYS A 304 2.68 24.68 27.04
C LYS A 304 2.06 23.73 26.02
N ILE A 305 1.09 24.20 25.24
CA ILE A 305 0.50 23.40 24.16
C ILE A 305 1.58 23.08 23.10
N PHE A 306 2.45 24.05 22.78
CA PHE A 306 3.56 23.89 21.85
C PHE A 306 4.62 22.90 22.36
N GLU A 307 4.99 22.93 23.64
CA GLU A 307 5.91 21.94 24.24
C GLU A 307 5.34 20.52 24.21
N VAL A 308 4.04 20.36 24.51
CA VAL A 308 3.37 19.06 24.56
C VAL A 308 3.15 18.48 23.15
N GLU A 309 2.79 19.30 22.17
CA GLU A 309 2.57 18.82 20.80
C GLU A 309 3.88 18.60 20.03
N ASN A 310 4.91 19.45 20.20
CA ASN A 310 6.22 19.19 19.57
C ASN A 310 6.92 17.97 20.18
N ALA A 311 6.80 17.74 21.50
CA ALA A 311 7.33 16.52 22.11
C ALA A 311 6.65 15.25 21.55
N LYS A 312 5.34 15.32 21.24
CA LYS A 312 4.61 14.22 20.59
C LYS A 312 4.95 14.06 19.11
N PHE A 313 5.20 15.15 18.39
CA PHE A 313 5.52 15.13 16.96
C PHE A 313 6.97 14.69 16.69
N ALA A 314 7.93 15.16 17.49
CA ALA A 314 9.34 14.76 17.42
C ALA A 314 9.55 13.27 17.73
N ALA A 315 8.73 12.71 18.63
CA ALA A 315 8.77 11.29 18.99
C ALA A 315 8.25 10.35 17.88
N VAL A 316 7.52 10.86 16.88
CA VAL A 316 6.87 10.04 15.84
C VAL A 316 7.63 10.09 14.50
N VAL A 317 8.37 11.16 14.18
CA VAL A 317 8.94 11.35 12.83
C VAL A 317 10.47 11.57 12.82
N GLY A 318 11.13 11.77 13.97
CA GLY A 318 12.59 11.84 14.05
C GLY A 318 13.24 12.96 13.22
N ILE A 319 12.47 13.95 12.76
CA ILE A 319 12.92 15.08 11.94
C ILE A 319 12.07 16.33 12.28
N ASP A 320 12.71 17.41 12.70
CA ASP A 320 12.15 18.75 12.93
C ASP A 320 11.77 19.46 11.62
N ILE A 321 10.71 19.00 10.94
CA ILE A 321 10.17 19.70 9.75
C ILE A 321 8.66 19.91 9.90
N CYS A 322 8.26 21.15 10.19
CA CYS A 322 6.89 21.63 9.99
C CYS A 322 6.53 21.54 8.50
N LYS A 323 5.65 20.60 8.13
CA LYS A 323 5.13 20.55 6.75
C LYS A 323 3.94 21.51 6.58
N LEU A 324 4.14 22.49 5.69
CA LEU A 324 3.18 23.09 4.74
C LEU A 324 2.06 24.03 5.22
N TYR A 325 1.90 24.30 6.52
CA TYR A 325 0.82 25.18 7.00
C TYR A 325 1.31 26.23 7.99
N GLU A 326 0.79 27.45 7.86
CA GLU A 326 0.94 28.57 8.79
C GLU A 326 -0.41 28.76 9.52
N LEU A 327 -0.40 28.87 10.84
CA LEU A 327 -1.61 28.98 11.66
C LEU A 327 -1.87 30.44 11.99
N ARG A 328 -3.07 30.93 11.67
CA ARG A 328 -3.57 32.25 12.08
C ARG A 328 -4.65 32.11 13.14
N ILE A 329 -4.58 32.95 14.17
CA ILE A 329 -5.61 33.07 15.20
C ILE A 329 -6.50 34.26 14.84
N VAL A 330 -7.80 34.02 14.68
CA VAL A 330 -8.80 35.06 14.40
C VAL A 330 -9.81 35.08 15.54
N ASN A 331 -10.14 36.28 16.02
CA ASN A 331 -11.13 36.49 17.08
C ASN A 331 -12.48 36.86 16.45
N ALA A 332 -13.54 36.16 16.82
CA ALA A 332 -14.90 36.50 16.41
C ALA A 332 -15.77 36.75 17.65
N MET A 333 -16.34 37.95 17.75
CA MET A 333 -17.34 38.27 18.76
C MET A 333 -18.70 37.76 18.28
N ILE A 334 -19.34 36.90 19.06
CA ILE A 334 -20.72 36.43 18.82
C ILE A 334 -21.58 36.88 20.01
N PHE A 335 -22.74 37.47 19.70
CA PHE A 335 -23.70 38.06 20.65
C PHE A 335 -24.50 37.02 21.44
#